data_AF-A0A1H3P9N6-F1
#
_entry.id   AF-A0A1H3P9N6-F1
#
_cell.length_a   1.000
_cell.length_b   1.000
_cell.length_c   1.000
_cell.angle_alpha   90.00
_cell.angle_beta   90.00
_cell.angle_gamma   90.00
#
_symmetry.space_group_name_H-M   'P 1'
#
loop_
_entity.id
_entity.type
_entity.pdbx_description
1 polymer ?
#
loop_
_entity_poly.entity_id
_entity_poly.type
_entity_poly.pdbx_seq_one_letter_code
_entity_poly.pdbx_strand_id
1 'polypeptide(L)'
;GALAQRDGMYIPKNLDPGQTYWGQKFINYAAAAENIGAFGKEVGGAPLHPDATIPDYMEQNDAFPTSQEEFDRMITVPPGKTAEYGAAWGTKFNNILE
;
A
#
# COMPACT_ATOMS: atom_id res chain seq x y z
N GLY A 1 4.36 -14.32 -12.66
CA GLY A 1 3.18 -13.60 -12.14
C GLY A 1 3.56 -12.18 -11.80
N ALA A 2 2.58 -11.29 -11.72
CA ALA A 2 2.78 -9.92 -11.23
C ALA A 2 2.95 -9.92 -9.70
N LEU A 3 3.74 -8.99 -9.17
CA LEU A 3 3.90 -8.78 -7.73
C LEU A 3 2.89 -7.73 -7.27
N ALA A 4 2.07 -8.06 -6.28
CA ALA A 4 1.25 -7.09 -5.58
C ALA A 4 2.03 -6.51 -4.39
N GLN A 5 2.31 -5.21 -4.44
CA GLN A 5 2.84 -4.44 -3.31
C GLN A 5 1.82 -3.41 -2.84
N ARG A 6 1.97 -2.96 -1.59
CA ARG A 6 1.06 -2.02 -0.95
C ARG A 6 1.88 -0.97 -0.22
N ASP A 7 1.45 0.27 -0.33
CA ASP A 7 1.93 1.36 0.51
C ASP A 7 1.04 1.51 1.74
N GLY A 8 1.60 2.11 2.78
CA GLY A 8 0.90 2.36 4.03
C GLY A 8 1.25 3.72 4.62
N MET A 9 0.27 4.34 5.26
CA MET A 9 0.47 5.54 6.05
C MET A 9 0.79 5.15 7.50
N TYR A 10 1.75 5.81 8.12
CA TYR A 10 2.10 5.61 9.52
C TYR A 10 2.45 6.93 10.19
N ILE A 11 2.36 6.93 11.53
CA ILE A 11 2.78 8.06 12.35
C ILE A 11 4.14 7.72 12.97
N PRO A 12 5.18 8.53 12.73
CA PRO A 12 6.46 8.35 13.40
C PRO A 12 6.34 8.35 14.92
N LYS A 13 7.23 7.60 15.58
CA LYS A 13 7.32 7.63 17.05
C LYS A 13 7.99 8.92 17.51
N ASN A 14 7.76 9.28 18.78
CA ASN A 14 8.41 10.41 19.47
C ASN A 14 8.08 11.80 18.89
N LEU A 15 6.87 11.96 18.35
CA LEU A 15 6.34 13.28 17.98
C LEU A 15 5.71 13.97 19.19
N ASP A 16 5.59 15.29 19.12
CA ASP A 16 4.82 16.05 20.10
C ASP A 16 3.37 15.56 20.14
N PRO A 17 2.68 15.63 21.30
CA PRO A 17 1.30 15.14 21.44
C PRO A 17 0.34 15.74 20.41
N GLY A 18 0.50 17.03 20.09
CA GLY A 18 -0.32 17.71 19.08
C GLY A 18 -0.10 17.16 17.67
N GLN A 19 1.14 16.88 17.28
CA GLN A 19 1.47 16.31 15.97
C GLN A 19 0.97 14.87 15.86
N THR A 20 1.09 14.08 16.94
CA THR A 20 0.54 12.73 17.00
C THR A 20 -0.97 12.74 16.79
N TYR A 21 -1.68 13.62 17.51
CA TYR A 21 -3.14 13.75 17.39
C TYR A 21 -3.57 14.13 15.97
N TRP A 22 -2.97 15.17 15.40
CA TRP A 22 -3.34 15.62 14.05
C TRP A 22 -2.91 14.64 12.96
N GLY A 23 -1.81 13.92 13.15
CA GLY A 23 -1.40 12.83 12.27
C GLY A 23 -2.43 11.71 12.22
N GLN A 24 -2.99 11.31 13.37
CA GLN A 24 -4.07 10.31 13.43
C GLN A 24 -5.33 10.80 12.71
N LYS A 25 -5.72 12.07 12.95
CA LYS A 25 -6.88 12.66 12.27
C LYS A 25 -6.69 12.71 10.76
N PHE A 26 -5.50 13.09 10.30
CA PHE A 26 -5.19 13.14 8.88
C PHE A 26 -5.22 11.77 8.21
N ILE A 27 -4.56 10.75 8.79
CA ILE A 27 -4.57 9.39 8.24
C ILE A 27 -5.99 8.84 8.17
N ASN A 28 -6.79 9.02 9.22
CA ASN A 28 -8.19 8.56 9.23
C ASN A 28 -9.03 9.27 8.16
N TYR A 29 -8.83 10.58 7.98
CA TYR A 29 -9.50 11.33 6.94
C TYR A 29 -9.09 10.83 5.55
N ALA A 30 -7.78 10.70 5.28
CA ALA A 30 -7.26 10.26 3.99
C ALA A 30 -7.68 8.82 3.63
N ALA A 31 -7.73 7.92 4.61
CA ALA A 31 -8.10 6.52 4.42
C ALA A 31 -9.61 6.26 4.40
N ALA A 32 -10.45 7.27 4.68
CA ALA A 32 -11.91 7.12 4.65
C ALA A 32 -12.40 6.76 3.23
N ALA A 33 -13.46 5.97 3.14
CA ALA A 33 -14.01 5.44 1.89
C ALA A 33 -14.26 6.55 0.84
N GLU A 34 -14.82 7.67 1.29
CA GLU A 34 -15.16 8.84 0.48
C GLU A 34 -13.96 9.60 -0.07
N ASN A 35 -12.76 9.45 0.52
CA ASN A 35 -11.57 10.21 0.18
C ASN A 35 -10.52 9.36 -0.56
N ILE A 36 -10.34 8.11 -0.14
CA ILE A 36 -9.23 7.27 -0.62
C ILE A 36 -9.35 6.90 -2.10
N GLY A 37 -10.58 6.82 -2.65
CA GLY A 37 -10.80 6.55 -4.07
C GLY A 37 -10.28 7.67 -4.97
N ALA A 38 -10.57 8.93 -4.62
CA ALA A 38 -10.05 10.09 -5.34
C ALA A 38 -8.53 10.19 -5.23
N PHE A 39 -7.97 9.96 -4.04
CA PHE A 39 -6.52 9.94 -3.86
C PHE A 39 -5.85 8.82 -4.68
N GLY A 40 -6.37 7.60 -4.62
CA GLY A 40 -5.88 6.44 -5.37
C GLY A 40 -5.86 6.69 -6.88
N LYS A 41 -6.90 7.33 -7.41
CA LYS A 41 -6.96 7.76 -8.81
C LYS A 41 -5.77 8.66 -9.20
N GLU A 42 -5.50 9.70 -8.42
CA GLU A 42 -4.45 10.68 -8.74
C GLU A 42 -3.04 10.09 -8.66
N VAL A 43 -2.81 9.14 -7.74
CA VAL A 43 -1.49 8.48 -7.60
C VAL A 43 -1.33 7.25 -8.49
N GLY A 44 -2.38 6.85 -9.20
CA GLY A 44 -2.38 5.61 -10.01
C GLY A 44 -2.25 4.36 -9.14
N GLY A 45 -2.91 4.32 -7.99
CA GLY A 45 -2.94 3.18 -7.09
C GLY A 45 -4.37 2.73 -6.79
N ALA A 46 -4.61 1.42 -6.77
CA ALA A 46 -5.90 0.86 -6.40
C ALA A 46 -6.24 1.23 -4.94
N PRO A 47 -7.40 1.86 -4.66
CA PRO A 47 -7.82 2.11 -3.29
C PRO A 47 -8.17 0.77 -2.61
N LEU A 48 -7.67 0.58 -1.38
CA LEU A 48 -7.84 -0.68 -0.64
C LEU A 48 -8.97 -0.65 0.40
N HIS A 49 -9.66 0.48 0.56
CA HIS A 49 -10.83 0.53 1.42
C HIS A 49 -12.00 -0.20 0.73
N PRO A 50 -12.65 -1.17 1.38
CA PRO A 50 -13.66 -2.03 0.73
C PRO A 50 -14.86 -1.25 0.20
N ASP A 51 -15.23 -0.15 0.87
CA ASP A 51 -16.36 0.71 0.47
C ASP A 51 -15.95 1.90 -0.42
N ALA A 52 -14.69 1.99 -0.85
CA ALA A 52 -14.28 3.09 -1.71
C ALA A 52 -14.76 2.88 -3.15
N THR A 53 -15.11 3.97 -3.81
CA THR A 53 -15.39 3.96 -5.25
C THR A 53 -14.11 3.63 -6.02
N ILE A 54 -14.15 2.57 -6.80
CA ILE A 54 -13.06 2.21 -7.73
C ILE A 54 -13.24 3.03 -9.02
N PRO A 55 -12.19 3.71 -9.52
CA PRO A 55 -12.25 4.36 -10.83
C PRO A 55 -12.43 3.34 -11.96
N ASP A 56 -13.30 3.61 -12.94
CA ASP A 56 -13.66 2.69 -14.03
C ASP A 56 -12.46 2.07 -14.76
N TYR A 57 -11.37 2.82 -14.97
CA TYR A 57 -10.18 2.32 -15.68
C TYR A 57 -9.33 1.32 -14.87
N MET A 58 -9.61 1.19 -13.57
CA MET A 58 -8.97 0.24 -12.68
C MET A 58 -9.75 -1.08 -12.58
N GLU A 59 -11.04 -1.09 -12.94
CA GLU A 59 -11.84 -2.30 -12.87
C GLU A 59 -11.32 -3.37 -13.83
N GLN A 60 -11.28 -4.63 -13.36
CA GLN A 60 -10.86 -5.80 -14.14
C GLN A 60 -9.46 -5.66 -14.77
N ASN A 61 -8.59 -4.88 -14.14
CA ASN A 61 -7.23 -4.63 -14.60
C ASN A 61 -6.22 -5.19 -13.59
N ASP A 62 -5.41 -6.15 -14.02
CA ASP A 62 -4.39 -6.78 -13.17
C ASP A 62 -3.31 -5.79 -12.68
N ALA A 63 -3.20 -4.59 -13.25
CA ALA A 63 -2.36 -3.53 -12.67
C ALA A 63 -2.96 -2.93 -11.38
N PHE A 64 -4.26 -3.10 -11.17
CA PHE A 64 -5.06 -2.56 -10.07
C PHE A 64 -5.91 -3.65 -9.41
N PRO A 65 -5.30 -4.62 -8.70
CA PRO A 65 -6.08 -5.64 -7.99
C PRO A 65 -6.94 -4.98 -6.92
N THR A 66 -8.26 -5.18 -7.01
CA THR A 66 -9.27 -4.62 -6.09
C THR A 66 -10.12 -5.70 -5.42
N SER A 67 -9.98 -6.97 -5.84
CA SER A 67 -10.67 -8.12 -5.27
C SER A 67 -9.69 -9.21 -4.79
N GLN A 68 -10.14 -10.05 -3.85
CA GLN A 68 -9.32 -11.18 -3.38
C GLN A 68 -8.94 -12.15 -4.51
N GLU A 69 -9.85 -12.38 -5.46
CA GLU A 69 -9.60 -13.25 -6.61
C GLU A 69 -8.45 -12.73 -7.50
N GLU A 70 -8.35 -11.40 -7.67
CA GLU A 70 -7.23 -10.77 -8.37
C GLU A 70 -5.93 -10.91 -7.57
N PHE A 71 -5.97 -10.70 -6.25
CA PHE A 71 -4.79 -10.89 -5.40
C PHE A 71 -4.28 -12.34 -5.40
N ASP A 72 -5.18 -13.32 -5.47
CA ASP A 72 -4.82 -14.75 -5.50
C ASP A 72 -4.11 -15.16 -6.79
N ARG A 73 -4.28 -14.38 -7.89
CA ARG A 73 -3.51 -14.55 -9.14
C ARG A 73 -2.12 -13.93 -9.08
N MET A 74 -1.82 -13.14 -8.04
CA MET A 74 -0.58 -12.40 -7.90
C MET A 74 0.39 -13.05 -6.91
N ILE A 75 1.66 -12.68 -7.04
CA ILE A 75 2.66 -12.96 -6.03
C ILE A 75 2.48 -11.93 -4.92
N THR A 76 2.26 -12.39 -3.69
CA THR A 76 2.27 -11.54 -2.49
C THR A 76 3.35 -12.04 -1.55
N VAL A 77 4.14 -11.12 -0.99
CA VAL A 77 5.16 -11.45 0.00
C VAL A 77 4.62 -11.13 1.39
N PRO A 78 4.52 -12.10 2.31
CA PRO A 78 4.10 -11.83 3.68
C PRO A 78 5.02 -10.79 4.34
N PRO A 79 4.49 -9.74 5.00
CA PRO A 79 5.32 -8.69 5.60
C PRO A 79 6.38 -9.23 6.56
N GLY A 80 6.08 -10.30 7.32
CA GLY A 80 7.03 -10.96 8.21
C GLY A 80 8.25 -11.54 7.49
N LYS A 81 8.08 -12.02 6.25
CA LYS A 81 9.20 -12.52 5.44
C LYS A 81 10.09 -11.39 4.92
N THR A 82 9.49 -10.26 4.52
CA THR A 82 10.25 -9.05 4.18
C THR A 82 11.03 -8.53 5.38
N ALA A 83 10.44 -8.53 6.58
CA ALA A 83 11.13 -8.13 7.81
C ALA A 83 12.30 -9.07 8.15
N GLU A 84 12.12 -10.39 7.97
CA GLU A 84 13.13 -11.41 8.27
C GLU A 84 14.32 -11.35 7.30
N TYR A 85 14.07 -11.20 6.00
CA TYR A 85 15.10 -11.40 4.97
C TYR A 85 15.44 -10.15 4.14
N GLY A 86 14.66 -9.08 4.23
CA GLY A 86 14.77 -7.92 3.33
C GLY A 86 16.16 -7.30 3.29
N ALA A 87 16.81 -7.16 4.46
CA ALA A 87 18.18 -6.65 4.53
C ALA A 87 19.19 -7.58 3.83
N ALA A 88 19.09 -8.90 4.05
CA ALA A 88 19.98 -9.88 3.42
C ALA A 88 19.78 -9.95 1.90
N TRP A 89 18.55 -9.87 1.43
CA TRP A 89 18.24 -9.77 0.00
C TRP A 89 18.82 -8.51 -0.63
N GLY A 90 18.68 -7.36 0.04
CA GLY A 90 19.25 -6.09 -0.41
C GLY A 90 20.78 -6.15 -0.57
N THR A 91 21.49 -6.65 0.45
CA THR A 91 22.95 -6.84 0.37
C THR A 91 23.35 -7.76 -0.78
N LYS A 92 22.65 -8.89 -0.93
CA LYS A 92 22.95 -9.84 -2.00
C LYS A 92 22.72 -9.24 -3.39
N PHE A 93 21.66 -8.44 -3.54
CA PHE A 93 21.35 -7.76 -4.79
C PHE A 93 22.42 -6.72 -5.15
N ASN A 94 22.86 -5.90 -4.20
CA ASN A 94 23.91 -4.92 -4.44
C ASN A 94 25.21 -5.58 -4.91
N ASN A 95 25.61 -6.70 -4.28
CA ASN A 95 26.81 -7.45 -4.68
C ASN A 95 26.71 -8.07 -6.09
N ILE A 96 25.52 -8.19 -6.68
CA ILE A 96 25.34 -8.66 -8.07
C ILE A 96 25.49 -7.49 -9.05
N LEU A 97 25.17 -6.27 -8.61
CA LEU A 97 25.23 -5.06 -9.43
C LEU A 97 26.64 -4.44 -9.48
N GLU A 98 27.50 -4.75 -8.51
CA GLU A 98 28.93 -4.42 -8.48
C GLU A 98 29.76 -5.33 -9.41
#